data_AF-A0A7V2EVC6-F1
#
_entry.id   AF-A0A7V2EVC6-F1
#
_cell.length_a   1.000
_cell.length_b   1.000
_cell.length_c   1.000
_cell.angle_alpha   90.00
_cell.angle_beta   90.00
_cell.angle_gamma   90.00
#
_symmetry.space_group_name_H-M   'P 1'
#
loop_
_entity.id
_entity.type
_entity.pdbx_description
1 polymer ?
#
loop_
_entity_poly.entity_id
_entity_poly.type
_entity_poly.pdbx_seq_one_letter_code
_entity_poly.pdbx_strand_id
1 'polypeptide(L)'
;AYIVRIAQKSRAVGIHLIVATQRPQATVVTGLIKSNMPCRIGFRVAARMDSRIILDQNGAETLLGQGDMLFLKPGTSDLVRAQGAYVDDDEIHDVVTHLTDMAQAQYHPELMQLNRIDVDAAQGDDLYDEAVKIVLETKRGSVSLLQRRLSIGYARASRIIEMMAAAGLLGEYKGSQAREVTMTLDEYEQLKREQLEAEVHTYEDLTAQDDDLEDDEPTDEDLDEEDGAEDADHEDA
;
A
#
# COMPACT_ATOMS: atom_id res chain seq x y z
N ALA A 1 -17.04 2.01 -0.97
CA ALA A 1 -17.37 3.45 -0.98
C ALA A 1 -16.37 4.30 -1.76
N TYR A 2 -15.06 4.04 -1.65
CA TYR A 2 -14.01 4.89 -2.23
C TYR A 2 -13.98 4.96 -3.77
N ILE A 3 -14.15 3.83 -4.47
CA ILE A 3 -14.18 3.79 -5.95
C ILE A 3 -15.24 4.75 -6.51
N VAL A 4 -16.44 4.73 -5.93
CA VAL A 4 -17.54 5.61 -6.33
C VAL A 4 -17.18 7.08 -6.09
N ARG A 5 -16.57 7.41 -4.95
CA ARG A 5 -16.15 8.78 -4.62
C ARG A 5 -15.10 9.30 -5.61
N ILE A 6 -14.14 8.46 -5.98
CA ILE A 6 -13.12 8.80 -6.99
C ILE A 6 -13.83 9.04 -8.33
N ALA A 7 -14.59 8.07 -8.84
CA ALA A 7 -15.27 8.18 -10.13
C ALA A 7 -16.17 9.43 -10.25
N GLN A 8 -16.75 9.90 -9.14
CA GLN A 8 -17.58 11.12 -9.11
C GLN A 8 -16.82 12.44 -9.23
N LYS A 9 -15.63 12.54 -8.63
CA LYS A 9 -14.93 13.82 -8.43
C LYS A 9 -13.64 13.96 -9.25
N SER A 10 -13.12 12.85 -9.77
CA SER A 10 -11.75 12.76 -10.28
C SER A 10 -11.52 13.39 -11.65
N ARG A 11 -12.58 13.56 -12.46
CA ARG A 11 -12.46 14.02 -13.86
C ARG A 11 -11.76 15.39 -13.99
N ALA A 12 -12.13 16.35 -13.16
CA ALA A 12 -11.61 17.72 -13.25
C ALA A 12 -10.15 17.83 -12.76
N VAL A 13 -9.69 16.86 -11.96
CA VAL A 13 -8.35 16.84 -11.37
C VAL A 13 -7.40 15.88 -12.10
N GLY A 14 -7.83 15.31 -13.24
CA GLY A 14 -6.99 14.46 -14.08
C GLY A 14 -6.78 13.02 -13.57
N ILE A 15 -7.62 12.55 -12.64
CA ILE A 15 -7.54 11.17 -12.14
C ILE A 15 -8.56 10.31 -12.89
N HIS A 16 -8.07 9.27 -13.58
CA HIS A 16 -8.86 8.35 -14.39
C HIS A 16 -8.79 6.94 -13.84
N LEU A 17 -9.91 6.21 -13.89
CA LEU A 17 -10.00 4.85 -13.38
C LEU A 17 -10.32 3.88 -14.52
N ILE A 18 -9.55 2.80 -14.62
CA ILE A 18 -9.83 1.65 -15.46
C ILE A 18 -10.13 0.47 -14.55
N VAL A 19 -11.30 -0.16 -14.72
CA VAL A 19 -11.70 -1.34 -13.93
C VAL A 19 -12.01 -2.48 -14.87
N ALA A 20 -11.31 -3.60 -14.68
CA ALA A 20 -11.50 -4.83 -15.45
C ALA A 20 -11.96 -5.96 -14.54
N THR A 21 -12.83 -6.83 -15.04
CA THR A 21 -13.25 -8.05 -14.34
C THR A 21 -13.59 -9.15 -15.35
N GLN A 22 -13.25 -10.39 -15.02
CA GLN A 22 -13.70 -11.59 -15.74
C GLN A 22 -15.01 -12.16 -15.18
N ARG A 23 -15.48 -11.63 -14.05
CA ARG A 23 -16.69 -12.10 -13.34
C ARG A 23 -17.72 -10.98 -13.34
N PRO A 24 -18.50 -10.82 -14.41
CA PRO A 24 -19.53 -9.78 -14.52
C PRO A 24 -20.76 -10.16 -13.68
N GLN A 25 -20.63 -10.09 -12.36
CA GLN A 25 -21.72 -10.33 -11.41
C GLN A 25 -22.32 -9.00 -10.98
N ALA A 26 -23.63 -8.96 -10.72
CA ALA A 26 -24.31 -7.74 -10.26
C ALA A 26 -23.79 -7.21 -8.91
N THR A 27 -23.21 -8.10 -8.09
CA THR A 27 -22.53 -7.76 -6.82
C THR A 27 -21.20 -7.05 -7.03
N VAL A 28 -20.54 -7.30 -8.17
CA VAL A 28 -19.26 -6.68 -8.56
C VAL A 28 -19.52 -5.41 -9.36
N VAL A 29 -20.32 -5.50 -10.43
CA VAL A 29 -20.72 -4.38 -11.28
C VAL A 29 -22.05 -3.81 -10.78
N THR A 30 -22.01 -3.23 -9.59
CA THR A 30 -23.20 -2.69 -8.93
C THR A 30 -23.78 -1.49 -9.67
N GLY A 31 -25.03 -1.12 -9.37
CA GLY A 31 -25.66 0.08 -9.94
C GLY A 31 -24.89 1.37 -9.64
N LEU A 32 -24.24 1.47 -8.47
CA LEU A 32 -23.39 2.61 -8.10
C LEU A 32 -22.11 2.67 -8.95
N ILE A 33 -21.55 1.52 -9.31
CA ILE A 33 -20.42 1.46 -10.24
C ILE A 33 -20.87 1.92 -11.63
N LYS A 34 -21.99 1.38 -12.11
CA LYS A 34 -22.54 1.74 -13.44
C LYS A 34 -22.88 3.22 -13.55
N SER A 35 -23.49 3.83 -12.54
CA SER A 35 -23.87 5.25 -12.60
C SER A 35 -22.69 6.22 -12.65
N ASN A 36 -21.50 5.80 -12.20
CA ASN A 36 -20.31 6.66 -12.17
C ASN A 36 -19.23 6.28 -13.20
N MET A 37 -19.39 5.13 -13.88
CA MET A 37 -18.52 4.70 -14.98
C MET A 37 -19.36 4.48 -16.25
N PRO A 38 -19.65 5.57 -17.01
CA PRO A 38 -20.51 5.52 -18.19
C PRO A 38 -19.82 4.97 -19.45
N CYS A 39 -18.49 4.94 -19.47
CA CYS A 39 -17.68 4.33 -20.53
C CYS A 39 -17.52 2.84 -20.22
N ARG A 40 -17.98 1.95 -21.11
CA ARG A 40 -17.90 0.51 -20.87
C ARG A 40 -17.50 -0.25 -22.11
N ILE A 41 -16.68 -1.27 -21.90
CA ILE A 41 -16.23 -2.21 -22.92
C ILE A 41 -16.62 -3.61 -22.44
N GLY A 42 -17.29 -4.36 -23.30
CA GLY A 42 -17.64 -5.75 -23.08
C GLY A 42 -16.96 -6.63 -24.13
N PHE A 43 -16.06 -7.50 -23.70
CA PHE A 43 -15.57 -8.61 -24.51
C PHE A 43 -16.56 -9.77 -24.47
N ARG A 44 -16.27 -10.85 -25.21
CA ARG A 44 -17.10 -12.06 -25.22
C ARG A 44 -17.40 -12.55 -23.79
N VAL A 45 -18.67 -12.71 -23.49
CA VAL A 45 -19.18 -13.28 -22.23
C VAL A 45 -19.95 -14.58 -22.48
N ALA A 46 -20.17 -15.36 -21.42
CA ALA A 46 -20.82 -16.66 -21.52
C ALA A 46 -22.35 -16.55 -21.72
N ALA A 47 -22.99 -15.56 -21.09
CA ALA A 47 -24.44 -15.45 -21.08
C ALA A 47 -24.95 -14.02 -21.38
N ARG A 48 -26.19 -13.95 -21.90
CA ARG A 48 -26.93 -12.68 -22.10
C ARG A 48 -27.03 -11.84 -20.83
N MET A 49 -27.15 -12.50 -19.69
CA MET A 49 -27.25 -11.83 -18.39
C MET A 49 -25.95 -11.08 -18.07
N ASP A 50 -24.79 -11.68 -18.35
CA ASP A 50 -23.48 -11.06 -18.18
C ASP A 50 -23.31 -9.84 -19.08
N SER A 51 -23.77 -9.93 -20.34
CA SER A 51 -23.77 -8.79 -21.26
C SER A 51 -24.56 -7.62 -20.69
N ARG A 52 -25.76 -7.88 -20.14
CA ARG A 52 -26.57 -6.83 -19.51
C ARG A 52 -25.95 -6.29 -18.23
N ILE A 53 -25.21 -7.10 -17.48
CA ILE A 53 -24.52 -6.62 -16.27
C ILE A 53 -23.44 -5.59 -16.64
N ILE A 54 -22.71 -5.81 -17.75
CA ILE A 54 -21.64 -4.90 -18.20
C ILE A 54 -22.21 -3.72 -19.01
N LEU A 55 -23.01 -3.99 -20.04
CA LEU A 55 -23.39 -3.02 -21.09
C LEU A 55 -24.83 -2.48 -20.95
N ASP A 56 -25.58 -2.94 -19.97
CA ASP A 56 -27.04 -2.72 -19.84
C ASP A 56 -27.85 -3.23 -21.07
N GLN A 57 -27.19 -3.93 -21.99
CA GLN A 57 -27.72 -4.42 -23.26
C GLN A 57 -27.18 -5.82 -23.59
N ASN A 58 -27.87 -6.54 -24.48
CA ASN A 58 -27.37 -7.80 -25.02
C ASN A 58 -26.36 -7.53 -26.16
N GLY A 59 -25.53 -8.53 -26.47
CA GLY A 59 -24.64 -8.51 -27.63
C GLY A 59 -23.24 -9.03 -27.32
N ALA A 60 -22.77 -8.89 -26.08
CA ALA A 60 -21.43 -9.38 -25.74
C ALA A 60 -21.36 -10.92 -25.76
N GLU A 61 -22.48 -11.62 -25.56
CA GLU A 61 -22.55 -13.08 -25.62
C GLU A 61 -22.40 -13.64 -27.04
N THR A 62 -22.56 -12.81 -28.08
CA THR A 62 -22.45 -13.23 -29.49
C THR A 62 -21.11 -12.86 -30.13
N LEU A 63 -20.21 -12.24 -29.36
CA LEU A 63 -18.86 -11.92 -29.81
C LEU A 63 -18.04 -13.20 -30.02
N LEU A 64 -17.05 -13.09 -30.89
CA LEU A 64 -16.22 -14.20 -31.33
C LEU A 64 -15.14 -14.55 -30.30
N GLY A 65 -14.71 -13.59 -29.49
CA GLY A 65 -13.54 -13.68 -28.61
C GLY A 65 -12.32 -13.06 -29.25
N GLN A 66 -11.12 -13.35 -28.73
CA GLN A 66 -9.83 -12.91 -29.33
C GLN A 66 -9.79 -11.43 -29.71
N GLY A 67 -10.20 -10.55 -28.79
CA GLY A 67 -10.21 -9.10 -28.99
C GLY A 67 -11.51 -8.52 -29.55
N ASP A 68 -12.46 -9.33 -30.03
CA ASP A 68 -13.78 -8.84 -30.45
C ASP A 68 -14.56 -8.27 -29.25
N MET A 69 -15.01 -7.03 -29.37
CA MET A 69 -15.58 -6.26 -28.27
C MET A 69 -16.73 -5.35 -28.69
N LEU A 70 -17.59 -5.02 -27.72
CA LEU A 70 -18.58 -3.96 -27.82
C LEU A 70 -18.17 -2.79 -26.92
N PHE A 71 -18.19 -1.59 -27.49
CA PHE A 71 -17.95 -0.34 -26.81
C PHE A 71 -19.26 0.43 -26.65
N LEU A 72 -19.65 0.70 -25.40
CA LEU A 72 -20.78 1.57 -25.07
C LEU A 72 -20.28 2.99 -24.88
N LYS A 73 -20.70 3.88 -25.78
CA LYS A 73 -20.27 5.28 -25.75
C LYS A 73 -20.90 6.01 -24.55
N PRO A 74 -20.11 6.77 -23.77
CA PRO A 74 -20.61 7.50 -22.60
C PRO A 74 -21.80 8.41 -22.92
N GLY A 75 -22.84 8.35 -22.09
CA GLY A 75 -24.03 9.20 -22.21
C GLY A 75 -24.99 8.82 -23.35
N THR A 76 -24.77 7.69 -24.01
CA THR A 76 -25.63 7.17 -25.09
C THR A 76 -26.00 5.71 -24.83
N SER A 77 -26.94 5.19 -25.62
CA SER A 77 -27.21 3.75 -25.72
C SER A 77 -26.47 3.10 -26.90
N ASP A 78 -25.58 3.83 -27.57
CA ASP A 78 -24.97 3.38 -28.82
C ASP A 78 -23.85 2.39 -28.52
N LEU A 79 -24.02 1.18 -29.04
CA LEU A 79 -23.01 0.13 -29.01
C LEU A 79 -22.26 0.10 -30.34
N VAL A 80 -20.95 0.23 -30.26
CA VAL A 80 -20.03 0.11 -31.40
C VAL A 80 -19.27 -1.19 -31.26
N ARG A 81 -19.34 -2.06 -32.27
CA ARG A 81 -18.48 -3.24 -32.33
C ARG A 81 -17.09 -2.86 -32.83
N ALA A 82 -16.07 -3.34 -32.16
CA ALA A 82 -14.67 -3.07 -32.46
C ALA A 82 -13.82 -4.32 -32.25
N GLN A 83 -12.63 -4.32 -32.85
CA GLN A 83 -11.61 -5.35 -32.68
C GLN A 83 -10.46 -4.75 -31.87
N GLY A 84 -10.13 -5.38 -30.74
CA GLY A 84 -8.97 -5.04 -29.94
C GLY A 84 -7.67 -5.33 -30.71
N ALA A 85 -6.70 -4.43 -30.58
CA ALA A 85 -5.36 -4.68 -31.07
C ALA A 85 -4.73 -5.82 -30.25
N TYR A 86 -4.14 -6.77 -30.94
CA TYR A 86 -3.30 -7.79 -30.31
C TYR A 86 -1.93 -7.19 -30.04
N VAL A 87 -1.43 -7.41 -28.83
CA VAL A 87 -0.07 -7.08 -28.41
C VAL A 87 0.45 -8.31 -27.70
N ASP A 88 1.59 -8.82 -28.13
CA ASP A 88 2.22 -9.99 -27.51
C ASP A 88 3.00 -9.61 -26.25
N ASP A 89 3.29 -10.60 -25.40
CA ASP A 89 4.02 -10.38 -24.14
C ASP A 89 5.43 -9.81 -24.39
N ASP A 90 6.09 -10.25 -25.47
CA ASP A 90 7.40 -9.73 -25.89
C ASP A 90 7.34 -8.24 -26.26
N GLU A 91 6.31 -7.81 -26.98
CA GLU A 91 6.12 -6.39 -27.33
C GLU A 91 5.88 -5.53 -26.09
N ILE A 92 5.15 -6.07 -25.09
CA ILE A 92 4.97 -5.40 -23.79
C ILE A 92 6.33 -5.26 -23.09
N HIS A 93 7.13 -6.32 -23.06
CA HIS A 93 8.44 -6.31 -22.42
C HIS A 93 9.41 -5.31 -23.05
N ASP A 94 9.43 -5.23 -24.38
CA ASP A 94 10.25 -4.28 -25.12
C ASP A 94 9.88 -2.82 -24.79
N VAL A 95 8.58 -2.51 -24.72
CA VAL A 95 8.09 -1.18 -24.34
C VAL A 95 8.45 -0.85 -22.89
N VAL A 96 8.27 -1.79 -21.96
CA VAL A 96 8.62 -1.59 -20.56
C VAL A 96 10.12 -1.32 -20.42
N THR A 97 10.96 -2.14 -21.05
CA THR A 97 12.43 -1.99 -21.02
C THR A 97 12.86 -0.63 -21.57
N HIS A 98 12.31 -0.24 -22.73
CA HIS A 98 12.59 1.08 -23.31
C HIS A 98 12.24 2.23 -22.35
N LEU A 99 11.10 2.16 -21.66
CA LEU A 99 10.70 3.20 -20.71
C LEU A 99 11.58 3.22 -19.46
N THR A 100 11.98 2.06 -18.94
CA THR A 100 12.86 1.97 -17.77
C THR A 100 14.29 2.40 -18.05
N ASP A 101 14.77 2.22 -19.27
CA ASP A 101 16.09 2.71 -19.70
C ASP A 101 16.13 4.25 -19.79
N MET A 102 14.98 4.88 -20.04
CA MET A 102 14.88 6.34 -20.12
C MET A 102 14.77 7.03 -18.75
N ALA A 103 14.15 6.39 -17.75
CA ALA A 103 13.99 6.96 -16.43
C ALA A 103 13.76 5.92 -15.33
N GLN A 104 14.32 6.17 -14.14
CA GLN A 104 14.02 5.39 -12.94
C GLN A 104 12.64 5.74 -12.38
N ALA A 105 11.98 4.76 -11.78
CA ALA A 105 10.69 4.94 -11.15
C ALA A 105 10.79 5.80 -9.88
N GLN A 106 9.99 6.86 -9.79
CA GLN A 106 9.86 7.70 -8.61
C GLN A 106 8.59 7.34 -7.84
N TYR A 107 8.74 6.69 -6.68
CA TYR A 107 7.63 6.28 -5.84
C TYR A 107 7.36 7.31 -4.73
N HIS A 108 6.09 7.62 -4.47
CA HIS A 108 5.71 8.48 -3.35
C HIS A 108 5.66 7.65 -2.05
N PRO A 109 6.44 7.99 -1.01
CA PRO A 109 6.54 7.17 0.21
C PRO A 109 5.20 6.84 0.86
N GLU A 110 4.29 7.80 0.90
CA GLU A 110 2.93 7.62 1.46
C GLU A 110 2.13 6.51 0.76
N LEU A 111 2.29 6.37 -0.57
CA LEU A 111 1.62 5.31 -1.34
C LEU A 111 2.25 3.94 -1.09
N MET A 112 3.55 3.91 -0.80
CA MET A 112 4.26 2.68 -0.42
C MET A 112 3.89 2.23 0.99
N GLN A 113 3.55 3.17 1.87
CA GLN A 113 3.14 2.92 3.26
C GLN A 113 1.67 2.50 3.41
N LEU A 114 0.81 2.76 2.41
CA LEU A 114 -0.60 2.34 2.41
C LEU A 114 -0.80 0.80 2.51
N ASN A 115 0.24 0.03 2.18
CA ASN A 115 0.28 -1.43 2.33
C ASN A 115 1.13 -1.89 3.51
N ARG A 116 1.71 -0.97 4.30
CA ARG A 116 2.48 -1.34 5.49
C ARG A 116 1.51 -1.57 6.63
N ILE A 117 1.55 -2.78 7.17
CA ILE A 117 1.10 -3.08 8.53
C ILE A 117 1.92 -2.15 9.43
N ASP A 118 1.25 -1.20 10.07
CA ASP A 118 1.87 -0.34 11.07
C ASP A 118 2.07 -1.20 12.33
N VAL A 119 3.21 -1.88 12.39
CA VAL A 119 3.59 -2.72 13.52
C VAL A 119 4.07 -1.85 14.69
N ASP A 120 4.34 -0.55 14.51
CA ASP A 120 4.63 0.35 15.62
C ASP A 120 3.39 0.69 16.44
N ALA A 121 2.20 0.59 15.84
CA ALA A 121 0.94 0.56 16.60
C ALA A 121 0.86 -0.63 17.60
N ALA A 122 1.80 -1.59 17.55
CA ALA A 122 1.94 -2.71 18.49
C ALA A 122 2.60 -2.33 19.83
N GLN A 123 3.28 -1.19 19.95
CA GLN A 123 4.11 -0.85 21.12
C GLN A 123 3.32 -0.49 22.40
N GLY A 124 2.01 -0.73 22.44
CA GLY A 124 1.14 -0.33 23.55
C GLY A 124 0.80 -1.41 24.59
N ASP A 125 1.07 -2.69 24.33
CA ASP A 125 0.65 -3.78 25.23
C ASP A 125 1.59 -5.00 25.19
N ASP A 126 2.12 -5.40 26.35
CA ASP A 126 3.06 -6.53 26.49
C ASP A 126 2.52 -7.87 25.95
N LEU A 127 1.20 -8.04 25.89
CA LEU A 127 0.55 -9.27 25.43
C LEU A 127 0.16 -9.21 23.95
N TYR A 128 0.51 -8.15 23.23
CA TYR A 128 0.08 -7.95 21.85
C TYR A 128 0.61 -9.05 20.93
N ASP A 129 1.91 -9.34 20.96
CA ASP A 129 2.54 -10.36 20.11
C ASP A 129 1.94 -11.77 20.36
N GLU A 130 1.69 -12.10 21.63
CA GLU A 130 1.05 -13.37 22.00
C GLU A 130 -0.39 -13.43 21.51
N ALA A 131 -1.12 -12.32 21.64
CA ALA A 131 -2.47 -12.19 21.13
C ALA A 131 -2.54 -12.35 19.61
N VAL A 132 -1.59 -11.76 18.86
CA VAL A 132 -1.52 -11.87 17.39
C VAL A 132 -1.35 -13.33 17.01
N LYS A 133 -0.39 -14.04 17.61
CA LYS A 133 -0.20 -15.48 17.38
C LYS A 133 -1.48 -16.27 17.59
N ILE A 134 -2.16 -16.08 18.72
CA ILE A 134 -3.42 -16.77 19.02
C ILE A 134 -4.48 -16.48 17.95
N VAL A 135 -4.63 -15.23 17.52
CA VAL A 135 -5.65 -14.80 16.56
C VAL A 135 -5.36 -15.35 15.16
N LEU A 136 -4.10 -15.32 14.72
CA LEU A 136 -3.68 -15.85 13.42
C LEU A 136 -3.79 -17.38 13.37
N GLU A 137 -3.35 -18.09 14.41
CA GLU A 137 -3.47 -19.55 14.51
C GLU A 137 -4.93 -20.03 14.50
N THR A 138 -5.78 -19.36 15.28
CA THR A 138 -7.18 -19.74 15.41
C THR A 138 -8.06 -19.17 14.29
N LYS A 139 -7.51 -18.28 13.46
CA LYS A 139 -8.20 -17.53 12.39
C LYS A 139 -9.45 -16.80 12.89
N ARG A 140 -9.44 -16.31 14.14
CA ARG A 140 -10.61 -15.68 14.80
C ARG A 140 -10.22 -14.47 15.64
N GLY A 141 -10.45 -13.26 15.13
CA GLY A 141 -10.26 -12.00 15.87
C GLY A 141 -11.40 -11.68 16.84
N SER A 142 -11.51 -12.41 17.94
CA SER A 142 -12.59 -12.25 18.94
C SER A 142 -12.08 -11.77 20.30
N VAL A 143 -12.72 -10.76 20.89
CA VAL A 143 -12.43 -10.26 22.24
C VAL A 143 -12.55 -11.38 23.28
N SER A 144 -13.62 -12.16 23.23
CA SER A 144 -13.86 -13.28 24.16
C SER A 144 -12.87 -14.45 23.99
N LEU A 145 -12.19 -14.55 22.84
CA LEU A 145 -11.12 -15.52 22.65
C LEU A 145 -9.89 -15.08 23.44
N LEU A 146 -9.46 -13.83 23.26
CA LEU A 146 -8.31 -13.27 23.96
C LEU A 146 -8.51 -13.23 25.47
N GLN A 147 -9.71 -12.89 25.96
CA GLN A 147 -10.02 -12.92 27.40
C GLN A 147 -9.77 -14.30 28.02
N ARG A 148 -10.10 -15.38 27.30
CA ARG A 148 -9.93 -16.76 27.80
C ARG A 148 -8.51 -17.29 27.64
N ARG A 149 -7.85 -16.96 26.52
CA ARG A 149 -6.50 -17.45 26.23
C ARG A 149 -5.42 -16.72 27.03
N LEU A 150 -5.56 -15.42 27.20
CA LEU A 150 -4.58 -14.56 27.89
C LEU A 150 -4.99 -14.18 29.31
N SER A 151 -6.15 -14.65 29.77
CA SER A 151 -6.69 -14.34 31.12
C SER A 151 -6.78 -12.83 31.41
N ILE A 152 -7.14 -12.03 30.40
CA ILE A 152 -7.24 -10.57 30.49
C ILE A 152 -8.70 -10.07 30.54
N GLY A 153 -8.89 -8.87 31.09
CA GLY A 153 -10.19 -8.19 31.13
C GLY A 153 -10.68 -7.73 29.76
N TYR A 154 -12.00 -7.49 29.65
CA TYR A 154 -12.66 -7.09 28.39
C TYR A 154 -12.05 -5.84 27.75
N ALA A 155 -11.77 -4.80 28.55
CA ALA A 155 -11.24 -3.54 28.04
C ALA A 155 -9.86 -3.70 27.39
N ARG A 156 -8.98 -4.53 27.97
CA ARG A 156 -7.64 -4.81 27.42
C ARG A 156 -7.75 -5.67 26.16
N ALA A 157 -8.55 -6.74 26.20
CA ALA A 157 -8.79 -7.59 25.03
C ALA A 157 -9.40 -6.81 23.85
N SER A 158 -10.34 -5.91 24.13
CA SER A 158 -10.95 -5.05 23.12
C SER A 158 -9.92 -4.11 22.50
N ARG A 159 -9.07 -3.48 23.33
CA ARG A 159 -8.00 -2.59 22.86
C ARG A 159 -7.02 -3.32 21.95
N ILE A 160 -6.59 -4.51 22.34
CA ILE A 160 -5.69 -5.36 21.55
C ILE A 160 -6.32 -5.71 20.19
N ILE A 161 -7.62 -6.04 20.15
CA ILE A 161 -8.33 -6.30 18.88
C ILE A 161 -8.42 -5.04 18.00
N GLU A 162 -8.62 -3.86 18.59
CA GLU A 162 -8.60 -2.59 17.82
C GLU A 162 -7.19 -2.30 17.29
N MET A 163 -6.14 -2.52 18.08
CA MET A 163 -4.75 -2.36 17.64
C MET A 163 -4.43 -3.29 16.47
N MET A 164 -4.84 -4.56 16.53
CA MET A 164 -4.67 -5.51 15.41
C MET A 164 -5.41 -5.08 14.16
N ALA A 165 -6.59 -4.48 14.30
CA ALA A 165 -7.34 -3.97 13.16
C ALA A 165 -6.70 -2.70 12.57
N ALA A 166 -6.18 -1.82 13.41
CA ALA A 166 -5.44 -0.63 12.99
C ALA A 166 -4.15 -1.01 12.25
N ALA A 167 -3.45 -2.05 12.73
CA ALA A 167 -2.29 -2.64 12.07
C ALA A 167 -2.66 -3.40 10.78
N GLY A 168 -3.95 -3.60 10.46
CA GLY A 168 -4.37 -4.32 9.24
C GLY A 168 -4.33 -5.85 9.33
N LEU A 169 -4.11 -6.42 10.53
CA LEU A 169 -4.14 -7.87 10.80
C LEU A 169 -5.58 -8.44 10.82
N LEU A 170 -6.56 -7.57 11.03
CA LEU A 170 -7.99 -7.91 11.13
C LEU A 170 -8.83 -7.04 10.20
N GLY A 171 -9.88 -7.65 9.64
CA GLY A 171 -10.87 -6.95 8.82
C GLY A 171 -11.80 -6.01 9.59
N GLU A 172 -12.78 -5.45 8.88
CA GLU A 172 -13.70 -4.45 9.43
C GLU A 172 -14.49 -4.94 10.66
N TYR A 173 -14.91 -3.99 11.51
CA TYR A 173 -15.71 -4.26 12.69
C TYR A 173 -17.09 -4.83 12.32
N LYS A 174 -17.39 -6.05 12.79
CA LYS A 174 -18.67 -6.76 12.57
C LYS A 174 -19.53 -6.84 13.84
N GLY A 175 -19.59 -5.77 14.64
CA GLY A 175 -20.45 -5.73 15.83
C GLY A 175 -20.02 -6.71 16.92
N SER A 176 -20.92 -7.64 17.29
CA SER A 176 -20.65 -8.70 18.28
C SER A 176 -19.94 -9.93 17.69
N GLN A 177 -19.70 -9.98 16.38
CA GLN A 177 -19.03 -11.10 15.73
C GLN A 177 -17.51 -10.93 15.70
N ALA A 178 -16.81 -12.06 15.60
CA ALA A 178 -15.36 -12.08 15.44
C ALA A 178 -14.95 -11.44 14.11
N ARG A 179 -13.86 -10.66 14.14
CA ARG A 179 -13.26 -10.10 12.92
C ARG A 179 -12.56 -11.20 12.13
N GLU A 180 -12.64 -11.10 10.81
CA GLU A 180 -11.93 -11.99 9.89
C GLU A 180 -10.45 -11.65 9.89
N VAL A 181 -9.62 -12.68 9.84
CA VAL A 181 -8.16 -12.54 9.78
C VAL A 181 -7.76 -12.38 8.32
N THR A 182 -6.94 -11.36 8.04
CA THR A 182 -6.56 -10.95 6.67
C THR A 182 -5.28 -11.60 6.16
N MET A 183 -4.47 -12.20 7.05
CA MET A 183 -3.18 -12.81 6.72
C MET A 183 -2.90 -14.07 7.53
N THR A 184 -1.88 -14.81 7.13
CA THR A 184 -1.39 -16.01 7.83
C THR A 184 -0.29 -15.67 8.83
N LEU A 185 0.00 -16.62 9.73
CA LEU A 185 1.10 -16.46 10.70
C LEU A 185 2.45 -16.34 9.98
N ASP A 186 2.67 -17.15 8.95
CA ASP A 186 3.92 -17.15 8.18
C ASP A 186 4.15 -15.79 7.48
N GLU A 187 3.10 -15.21 6.88
CA GLU A 187 3.16 -13.87 6.26
C GLU A 187 3.45 -12.77 7.31
N TYR A 188 2.88 -12.87 8.51
CA TYR A 188 3.15 -11.92 9.59
C TYR A 188 4.60 -12.00 10.10
N GLU A 189 5.14 -13.21 10.26
CA GLU A 189 6.52 -13.41 10.69
C GLU A 189 7.53 -12.92 9.64
N GLN A 190 7.21 -13.09 8.35
CA GLN A 190 8.03 -12.55 7.27
C GLN A 190 8.04 -11.01 7.28
N LEU A 191 6.88 -10.38 7.42
CA LEU A 191 6.78 -8.91 7.51
C LEU A 191 7.52 -8.35 8.72
N LYS A 192 7.44 -9.03 9.87
CA LYS A 192 8.18 -8.64 11.08
C LYS A 192 9.70 -8.75 10.88
N ARG A 193 10.16 -9.77 10.14
CA ARG A 193 11.58 -9.94 9.79
C ARG A 193 12.07 -8.85 8.85
N GLU A 194 11.32 -8.56 7.79
CA GLU A 194 11.65 -7.51 6.81
C GLU A 194 11.68 -6.12 7.47
N GLN A 195 10.80 -5.85 8.44
CA GLN A 195 10.83 -4.62 9.23
C GLN A 195 12.05 -4.53 10.14
N LEU A 196 12.40 -5.63 10.82
CA LEU A 196 13.59 -5.68 11.67
C LEU A 196 14.87 -5.50 10.84
N GLU A 197 14.95 -6.12 9.66
CA GLU A 197 16.06 -5.96 8.72
C GLU A 197 16.16 -4.51 8.22
N ALA A 198 15.04 -3.85 7.96
CA ALA A 198 15.01 -2.44 7.58
C ALA A 198 15.44 -1.51 8.73
N GLU A 199 15.05 -1.79 9.97
CA GLU A 199 15.50 -1.04 11.16
C GLU A 199 17.01 -1.21 11.40
N VAL A 200 17.52 -2.43 11.31
CA VAL A 200 18.96 -2.72 11.47
C VAL A 200 19.77 -1.99 10.40
N HIS A 201 19.33 -2.05 9.14
CA HIS A 201 20.01 -1.35 8.05
C HIS A 201 19.97 0.18 8.21
N THR A 202 18.90 0.72 8.79
CA THR A 202 18.80 2.16 9.08
C THR A 202 19.76 2.58 10.19
N TYR A 203 19.94 1.73 11.22
CA TYR A 203 20.93 1.97 12.28
C TYR A 203 22.38 1.87 11.77
N GLU A 204 22.68 0.89 10.91
CA GLU A 204 24.02 0.74 10.29
C GLU A 204 24.41 1.96 9.43
N ASP A 205 23.45 2.51 8.68
CA ASP A 205 23.65 3.69 7.82
C ASP A 205 23.83 4.99 8.62
N LEU A 206 23.24 5.08 9.82
CA LEU A 206 23.45 6.18 10.77
C LEU A 206 24.81 6.07 11.47
N THR A 207 25.22 4.86 11.88
CA THR A 207 26.54 4.65 12.51
C THR A 207 27.70 4.85 11.52
N ALA A 208 27.48 4.59 10.23
CA ALA A 208 28.46 4.86 9.19
C ALA A 208 28.66 6.36 8.90
N GLN A 209 27.73 7.22 9.31
CA GLN A 209 27.86 8.69 9.19
C GLN A 209 28.54 9.33 10.41
N ASP A 210 28.58 8.66 11.56
CA ASP A 210 29.22 9.16 12.78
C ASP A 210 30.73 8.85 12.86
N ASP A 211 31.24 7.89 12.07
CA ASP A 211 32.68 7.56 12.00
C ASP A 211 33.51 8.61 11.20
N ASP A 212 32.87 9.60 10.56
CA ASP A 212 33.54 10.66 9.77
C ASP A 212 33.84 11.94 10.60
N LEU A 213 33.71 11.92 11.94
CA LEU A 213 33.95 13.08 12.82
C LEU A 213 35.02 12.88 13.91
N GLU A 214 35.93 11.93 13.77
CA GLU A 214 37.14 11.85 14.61
C GLU A 214 38.41 11.89 13.74
N ASP A 215 38.99 13.09 13.58
CA ASP A 215 40.44 13.35 13.66
C ASP A 215 40.72 14.81 13.26
N ASP A 216 40.75 15.71 14.25
CA ASP A 216 41.52 16.94 14.16
C ASP A 216 42.34 17.04 15.45
N GLU A 217 43.36 16.19 15.56
CA GLU A 217 44.41 16.38 16.56
C GLU A 217 45.14 17.69 16.27
N PRO A 218 45.32 18.58 17.25
CA PRO A 218 46.13 19.77 17.05
C PRO A 218 47.60 19.32 16.94
N THR A 219 48.19 19.46 15.76
CA THR A 219 49.62 19.21 15.57
C THR A 219 50.43 20.28 16.31
N ASP A 220 51.14 19.84 17.36
CA ASP A 220 52.23 20.55 18.03
C ASP A 220 53.41 20.74 17.06
N GLU A 221 53.32 21.73 16.17
CA GLU A 221 54.48 22.29 15.48
C GLU A 221 54.32 23.81 15.46
N ASP A 222 54.85 24.47 16.50
CA ASP A 222 55.54 25.77 16.40
C ASP A 222 56.01 26.17 17.81
N LEU A 223 57.11 25.54 18.24
CA LEU A 223 57.96 26.09 19.28
C LEU A 223 59.35 26.36 18.69
N ASP A 224 59.82 27.56 19.04
CA ASP A 224 61.20 28.05 19.03
C ASP A 224 61.64 28.67 17.69
N GLU A 225 62.20 29.88 17.60
CA GLU A 225 62.79 30.75 18.61
C GLU A 225 63.17 32.10 17.93
N GLU A 226 63.48 33.09 18.78
CA GLU A 226 64.31 34.29 18.54
C GLU A 226 63.65 35.69 18.50
N ASP A 227 63.59 36.25 19.72
CA ASP A 227 64.48 37.33 20.21
C ASP A 227 64.13 38.81 19.94
N GLY A 228 64.09 39.56 21.04
CA GLY A 228 64.66 40.91 21.06
C GLY A 228 63.72 42.11 21.26
N ALA A 229 63.73 42.60 22.50
CA ALA A 229 63.87 44.01 22.89
C ALA A 229 62.63 44.88 23.22
N GLU A 230 62.60 45.22 24.53
CA GLU A 230 62.50 46.58 25.13
C GLU A 230 61.14 47.27 25.30
N ASP A 231 60.79 47.40 26.59
CA ASP A 231 60.35 48.59 27.34
C ASP A 231 59.20 49.47 26.79
N ALA A 232 58.11 49.57 27.57
CA ALA A 232 57.85 50.77 28.39
C ALA A 232 56.51 50.69 29.14
N ASP A 233 56.56 51.21 30.36
CA ASP A 233 55.47 51.43 31.32
C ASP A 233 54.29 52.28 30.80
N HIS A 234 53.07 51.97 31.25
CA HIS A 234 52.07 52.91 31.83
C HIS A 234 50.78 52.14 32.17
N GLU A 235 50.45 51.93 33.45
CA GLU A 235 49.62 52.78 34.34
C GLU A 235 48.12 52.90 33.96
N ASP A 236 47.30 52.39 34.90
CA ASP A 236 45.97 52.80 35.34
C ASP A 236 44.81 53.03 34.34
N ALA A 237 43.79 52.17 34.43
CA ALA A 237 42.45 52.46 35.01
C ALA A 237 41.38 51.48 34.54
#